data_AF-A0A7K7VR92-F1
#
_entry.id   AF-A0A7K7VR92-F1
#
_cell.length_a   1.000
_cell.length_b   1.000
_cell.length_c   1.000
_cell.angle_alpha   90.00
_cell.angle_beta   90.00
_cell.angle_gamma   90.00
#
_symmetry.space_group_name_H-M   'P 1'
#
loop_
_entity.id
_entity.type
_entity.pdbx_description
1 polymer ?
#
loop_
_entity_poly.entity_id
_entity_poly.type
_entity_poly.pdbx_seq_one_letter_code
_entity_poly.pdbx_strand_id
1 'polypeptide(L)' 'DFHRCEKALAARGADVGPCQWYFRVYKSLCPTAWVTTWDEAREEGTFPGKI' A
#
# COMPACT_ATOMS: atom_id res chain seq x y z
N ASP A 1 1.51 4.68 -3.42
CA ASP A 1 2.19 3.87 -4.46
C ASP A 1 2.48 2.44 -4.08
N PHE A 2 2.91 2.17 -2.85
CA PHE A 2 3.22 0.82 -2.38
C PHE A 2 2.18 -0.24 -2.80
N HIS A 3 0.91 -0.05 -2.42
CA HIS A 3 -0.14 -1.02 -2.70
C HIS A 3 -0.48 -1.19 -4.19
N ARG A 4 -0.33 -0.13 -5.00
CA ARG A 4 -0.48 -0.22 -6.46
C ARG A 4 0.64 -1.05 -7.08
N CYS A 5 1.88 -0.80 -6.64
CA CYS A 5 3.07 -1.54 -7.06
C CYS A 5 2.96 -3.03 -6.69
N GLU A 6 2.61 -3.31 -5.44
CA GLU A 6 2.46 -4.67 -4.91
C GLU A 6 1.41 -5.45 -5.70
N LYS A 7 0.21 -4.87 -5.88
CA LYS A 7 -0.86 -5.46 -6.69
C LYS A 7 -0.43 -5.73 -8.13
N ALA A 8 0.26 -4.79 -8.76
CA ALA A 8 0.72 -4.93 -10.15
C ALA A 8 1.77 -6.03 -10.32
N LEU A 9 2.72 -6.17 -9.39
CA LEU A 9 3.75 -7.20 -9.44
C LEU A 9 3.21 -8.57 -9.04
N ALA A 10 2.36 -8.65 -8.01
CA ALA A 10 1.68 -9.88 -7.62
C ALA A 10 0.80 -10.45 -8.76
N ALA A 11 0.05 -9.59 -9.47
CA ALA A 11 -0.74 -10.01 -10.62
C ALA A 11 0.10 -10.55 -11.79
N ARG A 12 1.39 -10.20 -11.85
CA ARG A 12 2.35 -10.68 -12.83
C ARG A 12 3.18 -11.87 -12.33
N GLY A 13 2.96 -12.33 -11.09
CA GLY A 13 3.79 -13.35 -10.45
C GLY A 13 5.26 -12.92 -10.26
N ALA A 14 5.52 -11.61 -10.23
CA ALA A 14 6.86 -11.04 -10.09
C ALA A 14 7.17 -10.72 -8.61
N ASP A 15 8.46 -10.61 -8.30
CA ASP A 15 8.92 -10.22 -6.96
C ASP A 15 8.42 -8.82 -6.58
N VAL A 16 7.80 -8.69 -5.40
CA VAL A 16 7.31 -7.43 -4.84
C VAL A 16 8.40 -6.65 -4.09
N GLY A 17 9.60 -7.20 -3.96
CA GLY A 17 10.78 -6.56 -3.38
C GLY A 17 11.01 -5.09 -3.81
N PRO A 18 10.88 -4.73 -5.10
CA PRO A 18 11.03 -3.34 -5.55
C PRO A 18 10.04 -2.36 -4.91
N CYS A 19 8.87 -2.82 -4.45
CA CYS A 19 7.87 -1.95 -3.81
C CYS A 19 8.26 -1.54 -2.38
N GLN A 20 9.24 -2.21 -1.76
CA GLN A 20 9.65 -1.97 -0.36
C GLN A 20 10.15 -0.55 -0.11
N TRP A 21 10.70 0.12 -1.13
CA TRP A 21 11.07 1.52 -1.02
C TRP A 21 9.87 2.40 -0.64
N TYR A 22 8.74 2.23 -1.35
CA TYR A 22 7.52 2.98 -1.05
C TYR A 22 6.99 2.69 0.35
N PHE A 23 7.07 1.44 0.80
CA PHE A 23 6.67 1.04 2.14
C PHE A 23 7.43 1.82 3.21
N ARG A 24 8.76 1.84 3.11
CA ARG A 24 9.63 2.56 4.06
C ARG A 24 9.35 4.05 4.05
N VAL A 25 9.14 4.64 2.86
CA VAL A 25 8.85 6.06 2.72
C VAL A 25 7.55 6.44 3.42
N TYR A 26 6.43 5.77 3.12
CA TYR A 26 5.16 6.19 3.74
C TYR A 26 5.13 5.87 5.24
N LYS A 27 5.78 4.79 5.71
CA LYS A 27 5.92 4.52 7.15
C LYS A 27 6.74 5.58 7.89
N SER A 28 7.64 6.27 7.20
CA SER A 28 8.47 7.33 7.81
C SER A 28 7.78 8.70 7.79
N LEU A 29 6.90 8.94 6.80
CA LEU A 29 6.29 10.25 6.57
C LEU A 29 4.86 10.35 7.12
N CYS A 30 4.08 9.28 7.02
CA CYS A 30 2.66 9.30 7.36
C CYS A 30 2.47 8.99 8.86
N PRO A 31 1.58 9.71 9.56
CA PRO A 31 1.18 9.36 10.92
C PRO A 31 0.61 7.94 10.99
N THR A 32 0.96 7.18 12.04
CA THR A 32 0.47 5.80 12.23
C THR A 32 -1.05 5.72 12.20
N ALA A 33 -1.74 6.68 12.82
CA ALA A 33 -3.20 6.72 12.84
C ALA A 33 -3.81 6.77 11.43
N TRP A 34 -3.22 7.54 10.51
CA TRP A 34 -3.71 7.60 9.13
C TRP A 34 -3.52 6.27 8.41
N VAL A 35 -2.35 5.65 8.59
CA VAL A 35 -2.05 4.34 7.99
C VAL A 35 -3.05 3.30 8.48
N THR A 36 -3.32 3.23 9.79
CA THR A 36 -4.31 2.30 10.36
C THR A 36 -5.70 2.51 9.77
N THR A 37 -6.20 3.75 9.73
CA THR A 37 -7.52 4.05 9.14
C THR A 37 -7.58 3.70 7.65
N TRP A 38 -6.51 3.93 6.90
CA TRP A 38 -6.48 3.57 5.48
C TRP A 38 -6.41 2.05 5.28
N ASP A 39 -5.70 1.32 6.14
CA ASP A 39 -5.63 -0.13 6.09
C ASP A 39 -7.02 -0.74 6.37
N GLU A 40 -7.72 -0.27 7.40
CA GLU A 40 -9.12 -0.66 7.71
C GLU A 40 -10.06 -0.38 6.52
N ALA A 41 -10.05 0.84 5.98
CA ALA A 41 -10.89 1.19 4.83
C ALA A 41 -10.60 0.34 3.59
N ARG A 42 -9.37 -0.16 3.43
CA ARG A 42 -9.02 -1.04 2.31
C ARG A 42 -9.49 -2.48 2.51
N GLU A 43 -9.43 -2.98 3.74
CA GLU A 43 -9.98 -4.29 4.10
C GLU A 43 -11.52 -4.30 3.94
N GLU A 44 -12.18 -3.21 4.32
CA GLU A 44 -13.63 -3.02 4.15
C GLU A 44 -14.05 -2.69 2.71
N GLY A 45 -13.11 -2.38 1.82
CA GLY A 45 -13.39 -1.97 0.44
C GLY A 45 -14.00 -0.56 0.30
N THR A 46 -13.92 0.27 1.34
CA THR A 46 -14.42 1.64 1.38
C THR A 46 -13.35 2.69 1.07
N PHE A 47 -12.11 2.27 0.85
CA PHE A 47 -11.00 3.17 0.55
C PHE A 47 -11.24 3.96 -0.76
N PRO A 48 -11.21 5.31 -0.73
CA PRO A 48 -11.60 6.12 -1.89
C PRO A 48 -10.55 6.17 -3.00
N GLY A 49 -9.30 5.78 -2.71
CA GLY A 49 -8.22 5.80 -3.69
C GLY A 49 -8.24 4.58 -4.60
N LYS A 50 -7.93 4.78 -5.89
CA LYS A 50 -7.77 3.67 -6.84
C LYS A 50 -6.44 2.94 -6.60
N ILE A 51 -6.52 1.68 -6.16
CA ILE A 51 -5.39 0.77 -5.93
C ILE A 51 -5.29 -0.28 -7.03
#